data_AF-A0A936ZV55-F1
#
_entry.id   AF-A0A936ZV55-F1
#
_cell.length_a   1.000
_cell.length_b   1.000
_cell.length_c   1.000
_cell.angle_alpha   90.00
_cell.angle_beta   90.00
_cell.angle_gamma   90.00
#
_symmetry.space_group_name_H-M   'P 1'
#
loop_
_entity.id
_entity.type
_entity.pdbx_description
1 polymer ?
#
loop_
_entity_poly.entity_id
_entity_poly.type
_entity_poly.pdbx_seq_one_letter_code
_entity_poly.pdbx_strand_id
1 'polypeptide(L)'
;MKTILKLLIPIILLSFFTTSCATTVRVRPARGVVVTKLHHPKIVVHNNVRYYRSNGTWYVKQNRGYRTIAAPVGVRVTTLPRGYRVVKVRGVKYYTYRGVYYKRSGRKYIVVNV
;
A
#
# COMPACT_ATOMS: atom_id res chain seq x y z
N MET A 1 36.03 -34.85 32.02
CA MET A 1 34.97 -34.96 30.99
C MET A 1 33.78 -34.03 31.31
N LYS A 2 33.98 -32.71 31.43
CA LYS A 2 32.91 -31.74 31.81
C LYS A 2 32.84 -30.50 30.89
N THR A 3 33.70 -30.43 29.89
CA THR A 3 33.82 -29.30 28.95
C THR A 3 33.03 -29.52 27.64
N ILE A 4 32.74 -30.77 27.28
CA ILE A 4 32.05 -31.12 26.02
C ILE A 4 30.55 -30.75 26.07
N LEU A 5 29.90 -30.86 27.22
CA LEU A 5 28.47 -30.55 27.38
C LEU A 5 28.17 -29.04 27.27
N LYS A 6 29.14 -28.16 27.58
CA LYS A 6 28.97 -26.70 27.54
C LYS A 6 29.09 -26.11 26.13
N LEU A 7 29.61 -26.87 25.16
CA LEU A 7 29.77 -26.46 23.75
C LEU A 7 28.55 -26.82 22.87
N LEU A 8 27.68 -27.73 23.32
CA LEU A 8 26.47 -28.12 22.58
C LEU A 8 25.27 -27.19 22.80
N ILE A 9 25.24 -26.46 23.92
CA ILE A 9 24.13 -25.57 24.30
C ILE A 9 23.95 -24.34 23.37
N PRO A 10 25.00 -23.67 22.84
CA PRO A 10 24.80 -22.54 21.92
C PRO A 10 24.42 -22.96 20.49
N ILE A 11 24.71 -24.21 20.08
CA ILE A 11 24.40 -24.70 18.72
C ILE A 11 22.90 -25.00 18.57
N ILE A 12 22.24 -25.42 19.67
CA ILE A 12 20.80 -25.71 19.69
C ILE A 12 19.95 -24.41 19.70
N LEU A 13 20.50 -23.29 20.18
CA LEU A 13 19.79 -22.01 20.21
C LEU A 13 19.81 -21.26 18.86
N LEU A 14 20.80 -21.54 17.99
CA LEU A 14 20.99 -20.82 16.72
C LEU A 14 20.04 -21.28 15.60
N SER A 15 19.34 -22.41 15.75
CA SER A 15 18.43 -22.97 14.76
C SER A 15 16.96 -22.49 14.89
N PHE A 16 16.61 -21.77 15.96
CA PHE A 16 15.24 -21.27 16.18
C PHE A 16 14.94 -19.92 15.52
N PHE A 17 15.89 -19.32 14.80
CA PHE A 17 15.69 -18.11 14.00
C PHE A 17 15.44 -18.39 12.52
N THR A 18 14.85 -19.55 12.19
CA THR A 18 14.34 -19.78 10.83
C THR A 18 13.10 -18.93 10.62
N THR A 19 13.36 -17.70 10.17
CA THR A 19 12.49 -16.75 9.49
C THR A 19 11.17 -17.36 9.04
N SER A 20 10.12 -17.11 9.81
CA SER A 20 8.72 -17.26 9.38
C SER A 20 8.50 -16.31 8.21
N CYS A 21 8.81 -16.78 7.01
CA CYS A 21 8.52 -16.05 5.79
C CYS A 21 7.02 -16.25 5.48
N ALA A 22 6.15 -15.59 6.26
CA ALA A 22 4.73 -15.55 5.99
C ALA A 22 4.50 -14.70 4.72
N THR A 23 4.42 -15.38 3.56
CA THR A 23 4.00 -14.73 2.32
C THR A 23 2.51 -14.43 2.42
N THR A 24 2.16 -13.21 2.80
CA THR A 24 0.77 -12.76 2.72
C THR A 24 0.38 -12.58 1.25
N VAL A 25 -0.52 -13.44 0.75
CA VAL A 25 -1.12 -13.27 -0.58
C VAL A 25 -2.09 -12.10 -0.50
N ARG A 26 -1.70 -10.96 -1.08
CA ARG A 26 -2.57 -9.77 -1.13
C ARG A 26 -3.59 -9.91 -2.26
N VAL A 27 -4.77 -10.44 -1.93
CA VAL A 27 -5.92 -10.45 -2.86
C VAL A 27 -6.45 -9.03 -3.01
N ARG A 28 -6.69 -8.60 -4.25
CA ARG A 28 -7.36 -7.32 -4.54
C ARG A 28 -8.85 -7.60 -4.70
N PRO A 29 -9.74 -6.83 -4.06
CA PRO A 29 -11.16 -6.93 -4.37
C PRO A 29 -11.36 -6.60 -5.85
N ALA A 30 -12.13 -7.43 -6.55
CA ALA A 30 -12.52 -7.17 -7.93
C ALA A 30 -13.29 -5.85 -8.02
N ARG A 31 -13.33 -5.25 -9.22
CA ARG A 31 -14.17 -4.07 -9.47
C ARG A 31 -15.63 -4.42 -9.15
N GLY A 32 -16.29 -3.58 -8.36
CA GLY A 32 -17.68 -3.79 -7.94
C GLY A 32 -17.89 -4.53 -6.62
N VAL A 33 -16.84 -5.11 -6.02
CA VAL A 33 -16.96 -5.75 -4.70
C VAL A 33 -17.09 -4.70 -3.60
N VAL A 34 -18.10 -4.87 -2.75
CA VAL A 34 -18.29 -4.07 -1.53
C VAL A 34 -17.43 -4.66 -0.41
N VAL A 35 -16.45 -3.90 0.05
CA VAL A 35 -15.60 -4.23 1.19
C VAL A 35 -16.26 -3.70 2.46
N THR A 36 -16.47 -4.55 3.45
CA THR A 36 -17.16 -4.17 4.70
C THR A 36 -16.26 -3.39 5.66
N LYS A 37 -14.95 -3.69 5.69
CA LYS A 37 -13.98 -3.04 6.60
C LYS A 37 -12.67 -2.70 5.88
N LEU A 38 -12.23 -1.46 6.02
CA LEU A 38 -10.92 -1.01 5.54
C LEU A 38 -9.91 -0.98 6.69
N HIS A 39 -8.73 -1.57 6.46
CA HIS A 39 -7.62 -1.47 7.41
C HIS A 39 -6.85 -0.16 7.15
N HIS A 40 -6.77 0.70 8.17
CA HIS A 40 -6.03 1.98 8.19
C HIS A 40 -6.24 2.86 6.93
N PRO A 41 -7.49 3.18 6.55
CA PRO A 41 -7.73 4.00 5.37
C PRO A 41 -7.23 5.44 5.60
N LYS A 42 -6.53 5.99 4.61
CA LYS A 42 -6.28 7.43 4.54
C LYS A 42 -7.49 8.10 3.89
N ILE A 43 -8.10 9.05 4.58
CA ILE A 43 -9.26 9.80 4.09
C ILE A 43 -8.76 11.00 3.32
N VAL A 44 -9.33 11.24 2.14
CA VAL A 44 -9.04 12.39 1.30
C VAL A 44 -10.36 13.02 0.84
N VAL A 45 -10.50 14.32 1.03
CA VAL A 45 -11.68 15.08 0.56
C VAL A 45 -11.34 15.76 -0.75
N HIS A 46 -12.18 15.59 -1.76
CA HIS A 46 -12.05 16.26 -3.05
C HIS A 46 -13.45 16.49 -3.65
N ASN A 47 -13.74 17.69 -4.13
CA ASN A 47 -15.04 18.10 -4.67
C ASN A 47 -16.21 17.74 -3.74
N ASN A 48 -16.05 18.01 -2.44
CA ASN A 48 -17.02 17.68 -1.38
C ASN A 48 -17.31 16.17 -1.19
N VAL A 49 -16.54 15.29 -1.84
CA VAL A 49 -16.65 13.83 -1.70
C VAL A 49 -15.50 13.30 -0.84
N ARG A 50 -15.83 12.40 0.09
CA ARG A 50 -14.87 11.66 0.90
C ARG A 50 -14.43 10.38 0.18
N TYR A 51 -13.15 10.32 -0.15
CA TYR A 51 -12.49 9.13 -0.69
C TYR A 51 -11.65 8.46 0.39
N TYR A 52 -11.58 7.14 0.34
CA TYR A 52 -10.82 6.32 1.26
C TYR A 52 -9.74 5.60 0.47
N ARG A 53 -8.50 5.70 0.92
CA ARG A 53 -7.36 5.03 0.27
C ARG A 53 -6.71 4.06 1.22
N SER A 54 -6.67 2.78 0.86
CA SER A 54 -5.96 1.75 1.63
C SER A 54 -5.09 0.90 0.70
N ASN A 55 -3.82 0.72 1.07
CA ASN A 55 -2.82 -0.03 0.29
C ASN A 55 -2.73 0.36 -1.21
N GLY A 56 -2.99 1.63 -1.52
CA GLY A 56 -2.98 2.17 -2.88
C GLY A 56 -4.25 1.88 -3.71
N THR A 57 -5.23 1.18 -3.16
CA THR A 57 -6.58 1.05 -3.73
C THR A 57 -7.48 2.18 -3.22
N TRP A 58 -8.37 2.67 -4.09
CA TRP A 58 -9.30 3.75 -3.80
C TRP A 58 -10.72 3.23 -3.60
N TYR A 59 -11.42 3.85 -2.66
CA TYR A 59 -12.78 3.47 -2.29
C TYR A 59 -13.65 4.69 -2.04
N VAL A 60 -14.96 4.49 -2.23
CA VAL A 60 -16.01 5.39 -1.76
C VAL A 60 -16.90 4.64 -0.79
N LYS A 61 -17.43 5.32 0.23
CA LYS A 61 -18.40 4.70 1.15
C LYS A 61 -19.71 4.45 0.39
N GLN A 62 -20.27 3.26 0.53
CA GLN A 62 -21.55 2.87 -0.04
C GLN A 62 -22.31 2.02 0.98
N ASN A 63 -23.47 2.50 1.45
CA ASN A 63 -24.28 1.86 2.49
C ASN A 63 -23.44 1.53 3.73
N ARG A 64 -23.38 0.24 4.11
CA ARG A 64 -22.62 -0.30 5.25
C ARG A 64 -21.18 -0.68 4.89
N GLY A 65 -20.72 -0.43 3.67
CA GLY A 65 -19.38 -0.82 3.21
C GLY A 65 -18.71 0.22 2.31
N TYR A 66 -17.75 -0.26 1.52
CA TYR A 66 -16.88 0.52 0.67
C TYR A 66 -16.80 -0.11 -0.72
N ARG A 67 -17.09 0.67 -1.76
CA ARG A 67 -16.94 0.22 -3.14
C ARG A 67 -15.58 0.64 -3.67
N THR A 68 -14.85 -0.30 -4.28
CA THR A 68 -13.60 -0.02 -4.99
C THR A 68 -13.86 0.86 -6.22
N ILE A 69 -13.08 1.93 -6.39
CA ILE A 69 -13.16 2.85 -7.53
C ILE A 69 -11.77 3.08 -8.14
N ALA A 70 -11.74 3.67 -9.34
CA ALA A 70 -10.52 4.24 -9.88
C ALA A 70 -10.05 5.43 -9.03
N ALA A 71 -8.74 5.72 -9.07
CA ALA A 71 -8.21 6.91 -8.40
C ALA A 71 -8.83 8.17 -9.03
N PRO A 72 -9.46 9.06 -8.25
CA PRO A 72 -10.05 10.26 -8.80
C PRO A 72 -8.94 11.22 -9.22
N VAL A 73 -8.99 11.67 -10.47
CA VAL A 73 -8.02 12.62 -11.03
C VAL A 73 -8.13 13.96 -10.30
N GLY A 74 -7.00 14.63 -10.09
CA GLY A 74 -6.93 15.92 -9.39
C GLY A 74 -6.83 15.83 -7.87
N VAL A 75 -7.05 14.65 -7.29
CA VAL A 75 -6.97 14.46 -5.83
C VAL A 75 -5.54 14.68 -5.34
N ARG A 76 -5.41 15.44 -4.24
CA ARG A 76 -4.14 15.70 -3.55
C ARG A 76 -3.91 14.73 -2.41
N VAL A 77 -2.77 14.05 -2.42
CA VAL A 77 -2.34 13.11 -1.38
C VAL A 77 -0.98 13.53 -0.81
N THR A 78 -0.75 13.32 0.47
CA THR A 78 0.52 13.65 1.14
C THR A 78 1.58 12.56 0.99
N THR A 79 1.15 11.32 0.74
CA THR A 79 2.02 10.15 0.70
C THR A 79 1.69 9.28 -0.49
N LEU A 80 2.70 8.67 -1.10
CA LEU A 80 2.53 7.69 -2.16
C LEU A 80 2.31 6.28 -1.56
N PRO A 81 1.64 5.37 -2.28
CA PRO A 81 1.57 3.97 -1.87
C PRO A 81 2.96 3.33 -1.78
N ARG A 82 3.14 2.37 -0.87
CA ARG A 82 4.39 1.59 -0.77
C ARG A 82 4.61 0.81 -2.07
N GLY A 83 5.83 0.88 -2.61
CA GLY A 83 6.19 0.22 -3.87
C GLY A 83 5.77 1.00 -5.12
N TYR A 84 5.57 2.32 -5.02
CA TYR A 84 5.47 3.17 -6.21
C TYR A 84 6.76 3.09 -7.03
N ARG A 85 6.63 3.32 -8.34
CA ARG A 85 7.75 3.44 -9.28
C ARG A 85 7.86 4.88 -9.75
N VAL A 86 9.06 5.34 -10.04
CA VAL A 86 9.29 6.64 -10.69
C VAL A 86 9.43 6.38 -12.19
N VAL A 87 8.73 7.16 -13.01
CA VAL A 87 8.78 7.07 -14.47
C VAL A 87 8.97 8.46 -15.06
N LYS A 88 9.65 8.54 -16.21
CA LYS A 88 9.73 9.78 -17.00
C LYS A 88 8.87 9.60 -18.25
N VAL A 89 7.95 10.52 -18.48
CA VAL A 89 7.14 10.57 -19.70
C VAL A 89 7.35 11.94 -20.32
N ARG A 90 7.87 11.96 -21.56
CA ARG A 90 8.21 13.19 -22.30
C ARG A 90 9.05 14.17 -21.46
N GLY A 91 10.09 13.65 -20.79
CA GLY A 91 10.97 14.45 -19.92
C GLY A 91 10.41 14.79 -18.53
N VAL A 92 9.11 14.61 -18.29
CA VAL A 92 8.46 14.93 -17.01
C VAL A 92 8.49 13.73 -16.06
N LYS A 93 8.88 13.96 -14.80
CA LYS A 93 8.92 12.93 -13.75
C LYS A 93 7.53 12.72 -13.15
N TYR A 94 7.07 11.47 -13.18
CA TYR A 94 5.85 10.99 -12.53
C TYR A 94 6.17 9.86 -11.55
N TYR A 95 5.24 9.63 -10.65
CA TYR A 95 5.24 8.53 -9.70
C TYR A 95 4.04 7.65 -10.04
N THR A 96 4.23 6.36 -10.25
CA THR A 96 3.14 5.45 -10.66
C THR A 96 3.00 4.29 -9.69
N TYR A 97 1.77 3.89 -9.43
CA TYR A 97 1.45 2.69 -8.66
C TYR A 97 0.21 2.02 -9.22
N ARG A 98 0.36 0.77 -9.68
CA ARG A 98 -0.74 -0.06 -10.21
C ARG A 98 -1.61 0.65 -11.26
N GLY A 99 -0.98 1.41 -12.16
CA GLY A 99 -1.67 2.15 -13.23
C GLY A 99 -2.17 3.54 -12.84
N VAL A 100 -2.06 3.96 -11.57
CA VAL A 100 -2.38 5.33 -11.13
C VAL A 100 -1.11 6.17 -11.18
N TYR A 101 -1.19 7.32 -11.86
CA TYR A 101 -0.09 8.27 -11.96
C TYR A 101 -0.27 9.44 -11.00
N TYR A 102 0.84 9.89 -10.44
CA TYR A 102 0.93 10.99 -9.50
C TYR A 102 2.00 11.97 -9.95
N LYS A 103 1.70 13.26 -9.89
CA LYS A 103 2.65 14.36 -10.12
C LYS A 103 2.93 15.08 -8.80
N ARG A 104 4.19 15.35 -8.49
CA ARG A 104 4.57 16.10 -7.29
C ARG A 104 4.15 17.57 -7.45
N SER A 105 3.53 18.13 -6.41
CA SER A 105 3.12 19.53 -6.32
C SER A 105 3.41 20.03 -4.91
N GLY A 106 4.55 20.71 -4.76
CA GLY A 106 5.10 21.11 -3.46
C GLY A 106 5.37 19.91 -2.53
N ARG A 107 4.72 19.91 -1.36
CA ARG A 107 4.79 18.83 -0.36
C ARG A 107 3.76 17.70 -0.58
N LYS A 108 2.92 17.81 -1.62
CA LYS A 108 1.84 16.85 -1.93
C LYS A 108 2.05 16.23 -3.32
N TYR A 109 1.21 15.27 -3.65
CA TYR A 109 1.12 14.62 -4.95
C TYR A 109 -0.30 14.71 -5.48
N ILE A 110 -0.46 14.94 -6.78
CA ILE A 110 -1.75 15.07 -7.46
C ILE A 110 -1.93 13.85 -8.36
N VAL A 111 -3.09 13.20 -8.28
CA VAL A 111 -3.45 12.13 -9.24
C VAL A 111 -3.66 12.76 -10.61
N VAL A 112 -3.02 12.20 -11.64
CA VAL A 112 -3.05 12.74 -13.01
C VAL A 112 -3.26 11.62 -14.03
N ASN A 113 -3.77 11.98 -15.20
CA ASN A 113 -3.68 11.14 -16.39
C ASN A 113 -2.36 11.43 -17.10
N VAL A 114 -1.72 10.40 -17.64
CA VAL A 114 -0.43 10.45 -18.34
C VAL A 114 -0.55 9.72 -19.66
#